data_AF-A0A0S8AT52-F1
#
_entry.id   AF-A0A0S8AT52-F1
#
_cell.length_a   1.000
_cell.length_b   1.000
_cell.length_c   1.000
_cell.angle_alpha   90.00
_cell.angle_beta   90.00
_cell.angle_gamma   90.00
#
_symmetry.space_group_name_H-M   'P 1'
#
loop_
_entity.id
_entity.type
_entity.pdbx_description
1 polymer ?
#
loop_
_entity_poly.entity_id
_entity_poly.type
_entity_poly.pdbx_seq_one_letter_code
_entity_poly.pdbx_strand_id
1 'polypeptide(L)'
;MTWIKLSFILVTLVASGLISLPAVAQSPSEIVLEDSQAQYNIGLQMEILEDKEKQWTIEDVTSLEVAAQFVPSLEESPGLGFTDSAYWIRFQVRNEASS
;
A
#
# COMPACT_ATOMS: atom_id res chain seq x y z
N MET A 1 23.87 -7.29 43.44
CA MET A 1 23.39 -8.31 42.46
C MET A 1 22.16 -7.88 41.66
N THR A 2 21.28 -7.01 42.18
CA THR A 2 20.04 -6.56 41.50
C THR A 2 20.24 -5.45 40.46
N TRP A 3 21.28 -4.63 40.60
CA TRP A 3 21.58 -3.48 39.75
C TRP A 3 22.10 -3.87 38.35
N ILE A 4 22.80 -5.00 38.26
CA ILE A 4 23.27 -5.57 36.99
C ILE A 4 22.08 -6.07 36.15
N LYS A 5 21.02 -6.59 36.79
CA LYS A 5 19.80 -7.06 36.11
C LYS A 5 18.93 -5.89 35.61
N LEU A 6 18.83 -4.79 36.36
CA LEU A 6 18.13 -3.58 35.90
C LEU A 6 18.85 -2.90 34.72
N SER A 7 20.19 -2.87 34.74
CA SER A 7 20.98 -2.30 33.64
C SER A 7 20.80 -3.11 32.34
N PHE A 8 20.76 -4.44 32.44
CA PHE A 8 20.48 -5.31 31.28
C PHE A 8 19.08 -5.09 30.68
N ILE A 9 18.05 -4.85 31.51
CA ILE A 9 16.68 -4.59 31.06
C ILE A 9 16.55 -3.22 30.38
N LEU A 10 17.30 -2.21 30.84
CA LEU A 10 17.30 -0.88 30.23
C LEU A 10 18.01 -0.88 28.86
N VAL A 11 19.10 -1.66 28.72
CA VAL A 11 19.84 -1.80 27.45
C VAL A 11 19.01 -2.54 26.39
N THR A 12 18.23 -3.55 26.76
CA THR A 12 17.33 -4.23 25.81
C THR A 12 16.14 -3.37 25.40
N LEU A 13 15.61 -2.51 26.28
CA LEU A 13 14.51 -1.60 25.93
C LEU A 13 14.95 -0.52 24.92
N VAL A 14 16.18 -0.02 25.04
CA VAL A 14 16.76 0.96 24.11
C VAL A 14 17.15 0.29 22.77
N ALA A 15 17.61 -0.96 22.79
CA ALA A 15 17.96 -1.71 21.58
C ALA A 15 16.73 -2.10 20.73
N SER A 16 15.54 -2.17 21.32
CA SER A 16 14.30 -2.54 20.61
C SER A 16 13.65 -1.39 19.85
N GLY A 17 14.03 -0.13 20.14
CA GLY A 17 13.42 1.07 19.56
C GLY A 17 14.04 1.56 18.24
N LEU A 18 15.12 0.94 17.75
CA LEU A 18 15.97 1.51 16.69
C LEU A 18 15.85 0.88 15.29
N ILE A 19 14.89 -0.03 15.06
CA ILE A 19 14.68 -0.63 13.74
C ILE A 19 13.26 -0.36 13.25
N SER A 20 12.90 0.92 13.14
CA SER A 20 11.87 1.33 12.18
C SER A 20 12.59 1.75 10.91
N LEU A 21 12.92 0.78 10.05
CA LEU A 21 13.27 1.13 8.68
C LEU A 21 12.01 1.74 8.06
N PRO A 22 12.06 2.96 7.49
CA PRO A 22 10.96 3.43 6.68
C PRO A 22 10.78 2.41 5.56
N ALA A 23 9.62 1.77 5.51
CA ALA A 23 9.24 1.01 4.33
C ALA A 23 9.24 2.04 3.19
N VAL A 24 10.23 1.95 2.31
CA VAL A 24 10.23 2.72 1.07
C VAL A 24 9.03 2.18 0.30
N ALA A 25 7.91 2.89 0.39
CA ALA A 25 6.73 2.60 -0.42
C ALA A 25 7.16 2.79 -1.88
N GLN A 26 7.50 1.70 -2.55
CA GLN A 26 7.70 1.72 -3.99
C GLN A 26 6.32 1.95 -4.59
N SER A 27 6.13 3.13 -5.17
CA SER A 27 4.96 3.39 -6.00
C SER A 27 4.93 2.34 -7.12
N PRO A 28 3.78 1.70 -7.37
CA PRO A 28 3.69 0.71 -8.44
C PRO A 28 4.05 1.33 -9.79
N SER A 29 4.60 0.51 -10.68
CA SER A 29 4.92 0.93 -12.03
C SER A 29 3.65 1.29 -12.80
N GLU A 30 3.75 2.31 -13.64
CA GLU A 30 2.66 2.77 -14.49
C GLU A 30 2.34 1.77 -15.60
N ILE A 31 1.06 1.66 -15.97
CA ILE A 31 0.58 0.85 -17.08
C ILE A 31 0.65 1.67 -18.36
N VAL A 32 1.34 1.16 -19.37
CA VAL A 32 1.45 1.80 -20.69
C VAL A 32 0.48 1.13 -21.65
N LEU A 33 -0.50 1.89 -22.15
CA LEU A 33 -1.45 1.41 -23.15
C LEU A 33 -0.83 1.52 -24.54
N GLU A 34 -0.87 0.42 -25.29
CA GLU A 34 -0.33 0.27 -26.64
C GLU A 34 -1.39 -0.38 -27.53
N ASP A 35 -1.39 -0.07 -28.83
CA ASP A 35 -2.37 -0.62 -29.78
C ASP A 35 -2.29 -2.15 -29.92
N SER A 36 -1.12 -2.71 -29.64
CA SER A 36 -0.83 -4.14 -29.84
C SER A 36 -1.40 -5.04 -28.75
N GLN A 37 -1.85 -4.47 -27.62
CA GLN A 37 -2.24 -5.21 -26.43
C GLN A 37 -3.65 -4.87 -25.99
N ALA A 38 -4.54 -5.85 -26.10
CA ALA A 38 -5.96 -5.69 -25.75
C ALA A 38 -6.25 -5.81 -24.23
N GLN A 39 -5.36 -6.45 -23.46
CA GLN A 39 -5.58 -6.73 -22.05
C GLN A 39 -4.29 -6.56 -21.25
N TYR A 40 -4.40 -5.98 -20.06
CA TYR A 40 -3.30 -5.75 -19.14
C TYR A 40 -3.57 -6.44 -17.81
N ASN A 41 -2.59 -7.17 -17.28
CA ASN A 41 -2.61 -7.59 -15.89
C ASN A 41 -2.04 -6.45 -15.03
N ILE A 42 -2.87 -5.91 -14.16
CA ILE A 42 -2.56 -4.71 -13.36
C ILE A 42 -2.35 -5.00 -11.88
N GLY A 43 -2.41 -6.28 -11.47
CA GLY A 43 -2.40 -6.67 -10.06
C GLY A 43 -1.17 -6.16 -9.30
N LEU A 44 0.01 -6.12 -9.92
CA LEU A 44 1.25 -5.60 -9.32
C LEU A 44 1.44 -4.08 -9.52
N GLN A 45 0.60 -3.46 -10.34
CA GLN A 45 0.66 -2.05 -10.75
C GLN A 45 -0.38 -1.19 -10.04
N MET A 46 -1.16 -1.79 -9.14
CA MET A 46 -2.23 -1.12 -8.42
C MET A 46 -1.94 -1.01 -6.93
N GLU A 47 -2.61 -0.04 -6.31
CA GLU A 47 -2.65 0.14 -4.86
C GLU A 47 -4.08 -0.04 -4.38
N ILE A 48 -4.24 -0.55 -3.17
CA ILE A 48 -5.51 -0.94 -2.58
C ILE A 48 -5.70 -0.18 -1.26
N LEU A 49 -6.92 0.29 -1.02
CA LEU A 49 -7.36 0.83 0.25
C LEU A 49 -8.68 0.17 0.64
N GLU A 50 -8.70 -0.51 1.79
CA GLU A 50 -9.92 -1.08 2.37
C GLU A 50 -10.64 -0.02 3.23
N ASP A 51 -11.89 0.26 2.89
CA ASP A 51 -12.81 1.09 3.67
C ASP A 51 -13.84 0.20 4.35
N LYS A 52 -13.52 -0.22 5.58
CA LYS A 52 -14.37 -1.11 6.38
C LYS A 52 -15.71 -0.49 6.77
N GLU A 53 -15.74 0.83 6.95
CA GLU A 53 -16.94 1.56 7.39
C GLU A 53 -17.76 2.09 6.20
N LYS A 54 -17.25 1.98 4.97
CA LYS A 54 -17.90 2.45 3.73
C LYS A 54 -18.27 3.93 3.79
N GLN A 55 -17.36 4.73 4.35
CA GLN A 55 -17.58 6.14 4.67
C GLN A 55 -16.96 7.09 3.66
N TRP A 56 -15.96 6.65 2.89
CA TRP A 56 -15.23 7.53 1.99
C TRP A 56 -15.93 7.66 0.63
N THR A 57 -15.96 8.89 0.12
CA THR A 57 -16.35 9.24 -1.25
C THR A 57 -15.13 9.30 -2.17
N ILE A 58 -15.35 9.54 -3.47
CA ILE A 58 -14.23 9.72 -4.40
C ILE A 58 -13.40 10.98 -4.06
N GLU A 59 -14.05 12.03 -3.59
CA GLU A 59 -13.39 13.25 -3.11
C GLU A 59 -12.54 12.96 -1.87
N ASP A 60 -13.04 12.12 -0.95
CA ASP A 60 -12.29 11.76 0.26
C ASP A 60 -11.04 10.95 -0.09
N VAL A 61 -11.17 9.88 -0.90
CA VAL A 61 -10.04 9.00 -1.24
C VAL A 61 -8.99 9.66 -2.12
N THR A 62 -9.31 10.79 -2.76
CA THR A 62 -8.37 11.63 -3.52
C THR A 62 -7.73 12.73 -2.67
N SER A 63 -8.20 12.95 -1.43
CA SER A 63 -7.56 13.85 -0.48
C SER A 63 -6.19 13.34 -0.06
N LEU A 64 -5.25 14.24 0.28
CA LEU A 64 -3.88 13.86 0.67
C LEU A 64 -3.85 12.89 1.86
N GLU A 65 -4.76 13.05 2.81
CA GLU A 65 -4.81 12.26 4.05
C GLU A 65 -5.22 10.81 3.77
N VAL A 66 -6.28 10.61 2.98
CA VAL A 66 -6.77 9.25 2.66
C VAL A 66 -5.92 8.62 1.55
N ALA A 67 -5.46 9.41 0.58
CA ALA A 67 -4.58 8.93 -0.49
C ALA A 67 -3.25 8.35 0.05
N ALA A 68 -2.77 8.81 1.21
CA ALA A 68 -1.58 8.26 1.85
C ALA A 68 -1.77 6.86 2.45
N GLN A 69 -3.02 6.38 2.57
CA GLN A 69 -3.35 5.09 3.19
C GLN A 69 -3.40 3.92 2.19
N PHE A 70 -3.36 4.20 0.89
CA PHE A 70 -3.25 3.18 -0.13
C PHE A 70 -1.95 2.39 0.03
N VAL A 71 -2.05 1.07 -0.11
CA VAL A 71 -0.89 0.18 -0.06
C VAL A 71 -0.70 -0.52 -1.41
N PRO A 72 0.55 -0.68 -1.90
CA PRO A 72 0.80 -1.38 -3.14
C PRO A 72 0.36 -2.84 -3.04
N SER A 73 -0.26 -3.34 -4.09
CA SER A 73 -0.54 -4.77 -4.23
C SER A 73 0.76 -5.53 -4.51
N LEU A 74 0.90 -6.71 -3.89
CA LEU A 74 2.07 -7.58 -4.02
C LEU A 74 1.76 -8.86 -4.81
N GLU A 75 0.55 -8.97 -5.36
CA GLU A 75 0.08 -10.15 -6.07
C GLU A 75 -0.43 -9.78 -7.47
N GLU A 76 -0.23 -10.66 -8.44
CA GLU A 76 -0.80 -10.49 -9.79
C GLU A 76 -2.34 -10.55 -9.82
N SER A 77 -2.94 -11.20 -8.82
CA SER A 77 -4.39 -11.33 -8.69
C SER A 77 -4.76 -11.32 -7.20
N PRO A 78 -4.73 -10.15 -6.55
CA PRO A 78 -4.93 -10.04 -5.11
C PRO A 78 -6.34 -10.48 -4.71
N GLY A 79 -6.40 -11.44 -3.79
CA GLY A 79 -7.66 -11.90 -3.21
C GLY A 79 -8.13 -10.95 -2.11
N LEU A 80 -9.18 -10.17 -2.36
CA LEU A 80 -9.77 -9.25 -1.38
C LEU A 80 -10.60 -9.95 -0.29
N GLY A 81 -10.85 -11.26 -0.45
CA GLY A 81 -11.67 -12.04 0.47
C GLY A 81 -13.17 -11.77 0.33
N PHE A 82 -13.95 -12.29 1.28
CA PHE A 82 -15.41 -12.08 1.37
C PHE A 82 -15.71 -11.21 2.59
N THR A 83 -15.80 -9.91 2.37
CA THR A 83 -16.08 -8.90 3.41
C THR A 83 -17.25 -8.01 2.98
N ASP A 84 -17.77 -7.22 3.93
CA ASP A 84 -18.76 -6.17 3.67
C ASP A 84 -18.09 -4.78 3.55
N SER A 85 -16.78 -4.75 3.30
CA SER A 85 -15.97 -3.54 3.12
C SER A 85 -16.15 -2.97 1.71
N ALA A 86 -15.97 -1.66 1.54
CA ALA A 86 -15.67 -1.08 0.24
C ALA A 86 -14.16 -1.17 -0.02
N TYR A 87 -13.76 -1.44 -1.27
CA TYR A 87 -12.36 -1.43 -1.68
C TYR A 87 -12.15 -0.38 -2.75
N TRP A 88 -11.19 0.50 -2.51
CA TRP A 88 -10.72 1.49 -3.45
C TRP A 88 -9.44 0.98 -4.10
N ILE A 89 -9.41 1.00 -5.42
CA ILE A 89 -8.24 0.60 -6.21
C ILE A 89 -7.80 1.81 -7.02
N ARG A 90 -6.49 2.09 -7.02
CA ARG A 90 -5.89 3.09 -7.89
C ARG A 90 -4.69 2.52 -8.62
N PHE A 91 -4.41 3.04 -9.81
CA PHE A 91 -3.26 2.70 -10.63
C PHE A 91 -3.00 3.85 -11.58
N GLN A 92 -1.76 3.95 -12.07
CA GLN A 92 -1.36 4.99 -13.02
C GLN A 92 -1.37 4.43 -14.44
N VAL A 93 -1.83 5.25 -15.39
CA VAL A 93 -1.92 4.87 -16.80
C VAL A 93 -1.32 5.96 -17.68
N ARG A 94 -0.42 5.57 -18.58
CA ARG A 94 0.04 6.37 -19.71
C ARG A 94 -0.52 5.77 -20.99
N ASN A 95 -1.15 6.61 -21.81
CA ASN A 95 -1.65 6.19 -23.11
C ASN A 95 -0.63 6.50 -24.21
N GLU A 96 -0.16 5.47 -24.91
CA GLU A 96 0.72 5.55 -26.08
C GLU A 96 0.07 4.95 -27.34
N ALA A 97 -1.22 4.60 -27.29
CA ALA A 97 -1.98 4.09 -28.42
C ALA A 97 -2.15 5.17 -29.51
N SER A 98 -1.94 4.78 -30.76
CA SER A 98 -2.13 5.62 -31.94
C SER A 98 -3.61 5.63 -32.32
N SER A 99 -4.27 6.76 -32.08
CA SER A 99 -5.71 6.97 -32.31
C SER A 99 -6.18 6.68 -33.74
#